data_AF-A0A8T1VK00-F1
#
_entry.id   AF-A0A8T1VK00-F1
#
_cell.length_a   1.000
_cell.length_b   1.000
_cell.length_c   1.000
_cell.angle_alpha   90.00
_cell.angle_beta   90.00
_cell.angle_gamma   90.00
#
_symmetry.space_group_name_H-M   'P 1'
#
loop_
_entity.id
_entity.type
_entity.pdbx_description
1 polymer ?
#
loop_
_entity_poly.entity_id
_entity_poly.type
_entity_poly.pdbx_seq_one_letter_code
_entity_poly.pdbx_strand_id
1 'polypeptide(L)'
;MRLDTFLLLAVNCVMAVSTADSSGENDITSQYVHVPTSCKTESCVSGGCLFENCAQPLSCKGGLCYFRKCKEAVCEGGACIFDDTPDGTCPGGACEFRNAPSTLQDGYCDGGGCKLDGTDHPSSFSSSLAE
;
A
#
# COMPACT_ATOMS: atom_id res chain seq x y z
N MET A 1 54.22 38.60 11.47
CA MET A 1 53.33 37.43 11.39
C MET A 1 52.71 37.25 12.76
N ARG A 2 51.38 37.30 12.83
CA ARG A 2 50.59 37.34 14.08
C ARG A 2 50.77 36.06 14.89
N LEU A 3 51.04 36.24 16.18
CA LEU A 3 51.14 35.20 17.20
C LEU A 3 50.14 35.64 18.28
N ASP A 4 48.91 35.13 18.22
CA ASP A 4 47.86 35.50 19.17
C ASP A 4 47.44 34.25 19.96
N THR A 5 47.84 34.28 21.22
CA THR A 5 47.57 33.28 22.25
C THR A 5 46.31 33.65 23.02
N PHE A 6 45.61 32.61 23.49
CA PHE A 6 44.77 32.55 24.70
C PHE A 6 43.24 32.76 24.61
N LEU A 7 42.57 31.71 25.11
CA LEU A 7 41.50 31.68 26.12
C LEU A 7 40.05 31.48 25.65
N LEU A 8 39.40 30.50 26.31
CA LEU A 8 37.94 30.35 26.56
C LEU A 8 37.10 29.85 25.37
N LEU A 9 36.24 28.84 25.43
CA LEU A 9 35.59 28.09 26.51
C LEU A 9 35.20 26.70 25.98
N ALA A 10 35.34 25.69 26.81
CA ALA A 10 34.65 24.41 26.63
C ALA A 10 33.13 24.63 26.73
N VAL A 11 32.40 24.27 25.68
CA VAL A 11 30.94 24.07 25.75
C VAL A 11 30.67 22.62 25.39
N ASN A 12 30.61 21.79 26.42
CA ASN A 12 29.93 20.50 26.38
C ASN A 12 28.45 20.77 26.09
N CYS A 13 28.01 20.50 24.87
CA CYS A 13 26.59 20.41 24.55
C CYS A 13 26.20 18.93 24.58
N VAL A 14 25.91 18.44 25.79
CA VAL A 14 25.10 17.23 25.98
C VAL A 14 23.64 17.69 25.94
N MET A 15 22.77 16.81 25.45
CA MET A 15 21.29 16.87 25.36
C MET A 15 20.75 17.26 23.99
N ALA A 16 20.43 16.25 23.17
CA ALA A 16 19.04 15.81 23.00
C ALA A 16 19.01 14.54 22.13
N VAL A 17 18.61 13.43 22.75
CA VAL A 17 18.09 12.29 22.01
C VAL A 17 16.79 12.75 21.34
N SER A 18 16.73 12.72 20.01
CA SER A 18 15.46 12.85 19.30
C SER A 18 14.98 11.44 18.97
N THR A 19 14.36 10.79 19.95
CA THR A 19 13.36 9.76 19.67
C THR A 19 12.04 10.47 19.40
N ALA A 20 11.67 10.50 18.12
CA ALA A 20 10.30 10.57 17.63
C ALA A 20 10.35 9.73 16.34
N ASP A 21 10.14 8.42 16.36
CA ASP A 21 8.91 7.69 16.70
C ASP A 21 7.66 8.57 16.74
N SER A 22 7.03 8.73 15.58
CA SER A 22 5.69 8.20 15.36
C SER A 22 5.24 8.62 13.96
N SER A 23 5.03 7.57 13.15
CA SER A 23 3.81 7.39 12.38
C SER A 23 3.42 8.54 11.46
N GLY A 24 3.86 8.39 10.22
CA GLY A 24 3.34 9.11 9.08
C GLY A 24 3.59 8.30 7.83
N GLU A 25 3.30 7.00 7.85
CA GLU A 25 2.92 6.31 6.62
C GLU A 25 1.71 7.06 6.08
N ASN A 26 1.99 8.09 5.28
CA ASN A 26 1.01 8.76 4.47
C ASN A 26 0.55 7.68 3.49
N ASP A 27 -0.51 6.98 3.87
CA ASP A 27 -1.30 6.13 3.00
C ASP A 27 -1.69 7.02 1.82
N ILE A 28 -0.85 7.00 0.77
CA ILE A 28 -1.05 7.72 -0.50
C ILE A 28 -2.41 7.34 -1.12
N THR A 29 -2.94 6.20 -0.70
CA THR A 29 -4.28 5.66 -0.94
C THR A 29 -5.40 6.36 -0.15
N SER A 30 -5.12 6.97 1.01
CA SER A 30 -6.08 7.72 1.84
C SER A 30 -6.26 9.17 1.37
N GLN A 31 -5.25 9.74 0.69
CA GLN A 31 -5.33 11.11 0.15
C GLN A 31 -5.97 11.19 -1.24
N TYR A 32 -6.22 10.05 -1.89
CA TYR A 32 -6.78 10.01 -3.23
C TYR A 32 -8.31 9.89 -3.20
N VAL A 33 -8.99 10.82 -3.88
CA VAL A 33 -10.45 10.79 -4.05
C VAL A 33 -10.80 9.72 -5.07
N HIS A 34 -11.27 8.56 -4.60
CA HIS A 34 -11.78 7.54 -5.48
C HIS A 34 -13.14 7.96 -6.06
N VAL A 35 -13.28 7.88 -7.37
CA VAL A 35 -14.50 8.22 -8.11
C VAL A 35 -15.39 6.99 -8.17
N PRO A 36 -16.67 7.06 -7.75
CA PRO A 36 -17.61 5.95 -7.91
C PRO A 36 -17.69 5.50 -9.37
N THR A 37 -17.39 4.23 -9.62
CA THR A 37 -17.32 3.63 -10.95
C THR A 37 -18.31 2.47 -11.02
N SER A 38 -19.02 2.37 -12.15
CA SER A 38 -19.98 1.29 -12.38
C SER A 38 -19.29 -0.07 -12.42
N CYS A 39 -19.91 -1.09 -11.83
CA CYS A 39 -19.44 -2.48 -11.95
C CYS A 39 -19.44 -3.02 -13.40
N LYS A 40 -20.11 -2.34 -14.33
CA LYS A 40 -20.11 -2.68 -15.77
C LYS A 40 -18.89 -2.15 -16.51
N THR A 41 -18.11 -1.29 -15.87
CA THR A 41 -16.89 -0.73 -16.47
C THR A 41 -15.81 -1.80 -16.43
N GLU A 42 -15.36 -2.26 -17.60
CA GLU A 42 -14.39 -3.34 -17.72
C GLU A 42 -12.99 -2.97 -17.22
N SER A 43 -12.65 -1.67 -17.13
CA SER A 43 -11.32 -1.25 -16.64
C SER A 43 -11.27 0.20 -16.15
N CYS A 44 -10.45 0.45 -15.13
CA CYS A 44 -10.15 1.77 -14.59
C CYS A 44 -8.97 2.44 -15.32
N VAL A 45 -9.16 2.88 -16.57
CA VAL A 45 -8.06 3.42 -17.39
C VAL A 45 -7.45 4.71 -16.82
N SER A 46 -8.26 5.53 -16.14
CA SER A 46 -7.81 6.80 -15.56
C SER A 46 -7.12 6.65 -14.20
N GLY A 47 -7.20 5.47 -13.58
CA GLY A 47 -6.94 5.32 -12.15
C GLY A 47 -8.00 6.03 -11.30
N GLY A 48 -7.97 5.79 -10.00
CA GLY A 48 -8.86 6.44 -9.05
C GLY A 48 -10.28 5.89 -8.97
N CYS A 49 -10.52 4.63 -9.31
CA CYS A 49 -11.89 4.09 -9.34
C CYS A 49 -12.30 3.51 -8.00
N LEU A 50 -13.55 3.74 -7.60
CA LEU A 50 -14.23 3.04 -6.52
C LEU A 50 -15.30 2.13 -7.13
N PHE A 51 -15.08 0.84 -7.05
CA PHE A 51 -16.07 -0.17 -7.35
C PHE A 51 -16.68 -0.67 -6.04
N GLU A 52 -18.00 -0.65 -5.93
CA GLU A 52 -18.68 -0.99 -4.69
C GLU A 52 -19.86 -1.96 -4.92
N ASN A 53 -19.98 -2.98 -4.06
CA ASN A 53 -21.05 -3.98 -4.09
C ASN A 53 -21.17 -4.72 -5.44
N CYS A 54 -20.05 -4.96 -6.12
CA CYS A 54 -20.05 -5.59 -7.43
C CYS A 54 -20.10 -7.13 -7.33
N ALA A 55 -21.10 -7.74 -7.99
CA ALA A 55 -21.25 -9.20 -8.05
C ALA A 55 -20.49 -9.86 -9.20
N GLN A 56 -20.10 -9.07 -10.22
CA GLN A 56 -19.31 -9.53 -11.36
C GLN A 56 -17.82 -9.35 -11.07
N PRO A 57 -16.95 -10.19 -11.64
CA PRO A 57 -15.50 -10.04 -11.48
C PRO A 57 -15.03 -8.72 -12.10
N LEU A 58 -14.08 -8.08 -11.43
CA LEU A 58 -13.48 -6.82 -11.86
C LEU A 58 -11.97 -6.99 -12.06
N SER A 59 -11.39 -6.25 -13.01
CA SER A 59 -9.94 -6.16 -13.18
C SER A 59 -9.46 -4.71 -13.20
N CYS A 60 -8.39 -4.46 -12.44
CA CYS A 60 -7.61 -3.23 -12.50
C CYS A 60 -6.23 -3.51 -13.10
N LYS A 61 -5.99 -2.98 -14.30
CA LYS A 61 -4.73 -3.12 -15.04
C LYS A 61 -3.64 -2.13 -14.61
N GLY A 62 -4.01 -1.11 -13.85
CA GLY A 62 -3.13 -0.02 -13.47
C GLY A 62 -3.89 1.15 -12.86
N GLY A 63 -3.17 2.08 -12.24
CA GLY A 63 -3.75 3.23 -11.53
C GLY A 63 -4.10 2.91 -10.08
N LEU A 64 -5.04 3.66 -9.51
CA LEU A 64 -5.54 3.46 -8.15
C LEU A 64 -6.94 2.83 -8.19
N CYS A 65 -7.12 1.66 -7.60
CA CYS A 65 -8.40 0.95 -7.63
C CYS A 65 -8.85 0.58 -6.22
N TYR A 66 -10.08 0.93 -5.88
CA TYR A 66 -10.69 0.58 -4.60
C TYR A 66 -11.87 -0.34 -4.89
N PHE A 67 -11.78 -1.57 -4.43
CA PHE A 67 -12.84 -2.57 -4.47
C PHE A 67 -13.44 -2.71 -3.07
N ARG A 68 -14.69 -2.27 -2.90
CA ARG A 68 -15.40 -2.35 -1.61
C ARG A 68 -16.56 -3.32 -1.71
N LYS A 69 -16.61 -4.33 -0.85
CA LYS A 69 -17.73 -5.31 -0.82
C LYS A 69 -17.98 -5.96 -2.18
N CYS A 70 -16.92 -6.14 -2.97
CA CYS A 70 -17.02 -6.81 -4.24
C CYS A 70 -16.88 -8.31 -4.02
N LYS A 71 -17.53 -9.12 -4.84
CA LYS A 71 -17.38 -10.57 -4.73
C LYS A 71 -15.95 -10.99 -5.09
N GLU A 72 -15.48 -10.50 -6.23
CA GLU A 72 -14.21 -10.89 -6.85
C GLU A 72 -13.58 -9.67 -7.53
N ALA A 73 -12.27 -9.51 -7.37
CA ALA A 73 -11.51 -8.46 -8.05
C ALA A 73 -10.03 -8.85 -8.22
N VAL A 74 -9.43 -8.43 -9.33
CA VAL A 74 -8.04 -8.71 -9.67
C VAL A 74 -7.27 -7.40 -9.84
N CYS A 75 -6.12 -7.29 -9.19
CA CYS A 75 -5.15 -6.21 -9.39
C CYS A 75 -3.97 -6.73 -10.23
N GLU A 76 -3.97 -6.42 -11.53
CA GLU A 76 -2.88 -6.80 -12.44
C GLU A 76 -1.70 -5.80 -12.35
N GLY A 77 -1.92 -4.60 -11.79
CA GLY A 77 -0.89 -3.59 -11.58
C GLY A 77 -1.42 -2.29 -10.98
N GLY A 78 -0.52 -1.38 -10.62
CA GLY A 78 -0.86 -0.12 -9.95
C GLY A 78 -0.91 -0.26 -8.43
N ALA A 79 -1.85 0.45 -7.78
CA ALA A 79 -2.13 0.31 -6.36
C ALA A 79 -3.62 0.04 -6.11
N CYS A 80 -3.92 -1.02 -5.36
CA CYS A 80 -5.27 -1.54 -5.20
C CYS A 80 -5.62 -1.72 -3.72
N ILE A 81 -6.85 -1.35 -3.34
CA ILE A 81 -7.44 -1.67 -2.04
C ILE A 81 -8.57 -2.67 -2.26
N PHE A 82 -8.53 -3.78 -1.53
CA PHE A 82 -9.59 -4.76 -1.39
C PHE A 82 -10.18 -4.62 0.01
N ASP A 83 -11.34 -3.98 0.14
CA ASP A 83 -12.07 -3.84 1.40
C ASP A 83 -13.28 -4.76 1.40
N ASP A 84 -13.31 -5.74 2.31
CA ASP A 84 -14.39 -6.75 2.39
C ASP A 84 -14.64 -7.45 1.04
N THR A 85 -13.56 -7.80 0.33
CA THR A 85 -13.58 -8.43 -0.99
C THR A 85 -12.90 -9.80 -0.90
N PRO A 86 -13.66 -10.89 -0.67
CA PRO A 86 -13.11 -12.18 -0.28
C PRO A 86 -12.29 -12.88 -1.38
N ASP A 87 -12.71 -12.73 -2.65
CA ASP A 87 -12.01 -13.29 -3.81
C ASP A 87 -11.13 -12.22 -4.49
N GLY A 88 -10.42 -11.43 -3.67
CA GLY A 88 -9.44 -10.44 -4.13
C GLY A 88 -8.08 -11.09 -4.46
N THR A 89 -7.49 -10.77 -5.61
CA THR A 89 -6.18 -11.28 -6.01
C THR A 89 -5.24 -10.19 -6.49
N CYS A 90 -3.96 -10.34 -6.15
CA CYS A 90 -2.89 -9.42 -6.46
C CYS A 90 -1.73 -10.13 -7.18
N PRO A 91 -1.92 -10.49 -8.47
CA PRO A 91 -0.82 -10.97 -9.31
C PRO A 91 0.24 -9.90 -9.61
N GLY A 92 -0.02 -8.60 -9.35
CA GLY A 92 0.94 -7.52 -9.54
C GLY A 92 0.55 -6.21 -8.86
N GLY A 93 1.49 -5.26 -8.78
CA GLY A 93 1.26 -3.93 -8.18
C GLY A 93 1.46 -3.88 -6.66
N ALA A 94 0.87 -2.88 -6.01
CA ALA A 94 0.84 -2.73 -4.56
C ALA A 94 -0.60 -2.91 -4.06
N CYS A 95 -0.85 -3.91 -3.22
CA CYS A 95 -2.20 -4.30 -2.82
C CYS A 95 -2.38 -4.18 -1.33
N GLU A 96 -3.54 -3.68 -0.91
CA GLU A 96 -3.94 -3.64 0.48
C GLU A 96 -5.26 -4.39 0.64
N PHE A 97 -5.26 -5.42 1.48
CA PHE A 97 -6.45 -6.15 1.85
C PHE A 97 -6.89 -5.67 3.23
N ARG A 98 -8.08 -5.07 3.29
CA ARG A 98 -8.73 -4.58 4.51
C ARG A 98 -9.94 -5.44 4.80
N ASN A 99 -10.12 -5.82 6.06
CA ASN A 99 -11.25 -6.65 6.48
C ASN A 99 -11.32 -7.96 5.65
N ALA A 100 -10.16 -8.52 5.31
CA ALA A 100 -10.10 -9.77 4.57
C ALA A 100 -10.71 -10.91 5.40
N PRO A 101 -11.38 -11.88 4.77
CA PRO A 101 -11.77 -13.10 5.48
C PRO A 101 -10.52 -13.80 6.01
N SER A 102 -10.66 -14.54 7.12
CA SER A 102 -9.56 -15.31 7.72
C SER A 102 -8.98 -16.41 6.81
N THR A 103 -9.65 -16.69 5.68
CA THR A 103 -9.25 -17.66 4.67
C THR A 103 -9.13 -16.97 3.32
N LEU A 104 -8.16 -16.07 3.17
CA LEU A 104 -7.74 -15.61 1.85
C LEU A 104 -7.32 -16.81 1.01
N GLN A 105 -7.70 -16.82 -0.28
CA GLN A 105 -7.39 -17.92 -1.17
C GLN A 105 -5.87 -18.02 -1.40
N ASP A 106 -5.38 -19.24 -1.65
CA ASP A 106 -4.00 -19.43 -2.11
C ASP A 106 -3.78 -18.60 -3.39
N GLY A 107 -2.66 -17.91 -3.46
CA GLY A 107 -2.32 -17.04 -4.59
C GLY A 107 -2.94 -15.65 -4.57
N TYR A 108 -3.64 -15.26 -3.49
CA TYR A 108 -4.16 -13.89 -3.34
C TYR A 108 -3.05 -12.82 -3.43
N CYS A 109 -1.81 -13.17 -3.11
CA CYS A 109 -0.63 -12.31 -3.20
C CYS A 109 0.53 -12.99 -3.93
N ASP A 110 0.38 -13.20 -5.23
CA ASP A 110 1.41 -13.87 -6.02
C ASP A 110 2.51 -12.90 -6.48
N GLY A 111 2.23 -11.85 -7.24
CA GLY A 111 3.30 -11.03 -7.85
C GLY A 111 3.35 -9.56 -7.43
N GLY A 112 2.54 -9.14 -6.45
CA GLY A 112 2.50 -7.76 -5.94
C GLY A 112 3.11 -7.59 -4.55
N GLY A 113 3.30 -6.34 -4.12
CA GLY A 113 3.59 -6.00 -2.73
C GLY A 113 2.28 -5.91 -1.94
N CYS A 114 1.99 -6.88 -1.09
CA CYS A 114 0.72 -6.95 -0.38
C CYS A 114 0.82 -6.50 1.07
N LYS A 115 -0.24 -5.86 1.54
CA LYS A 115 -0.49 -5.57 2.94
C LYS A 115 -1.81 -6.20 3.37
N LEU A 116 -1.81 -6.87 4.52
CA LEU A 116 -3.04 -7.30 5.21
C LEU A 116 -3.27 -6.37 6.40
N ASP A 117 -4.38 -5.64 6.39
CA ASP A 117 -4.78 -4.71 7.46
C ASP A 117 -3.61 -3.79 7.90
N GLY A 118 -2.89 -3.25 6.91
CA GLY A 118 -1.74 -2.36 7.10
C GLY A 118 -0.40 -3.05 7.36
N THR A 119 -0.38 -4.36 7.61
CA THR A 119 0.85 -5.15 7.84
C THR A 119 1.38 -5.72 6.54
N ASP A 120 2.66 -5.50 6.23
CA ASP A 120 3.31 -6.11 5.07
C ASP A 120 3.21 -7.64 5.12
N HIS A 121 2.70 -8.22 4.04
CA HIS A 121 2.61 -9.66 3.87
C HIS A 121 3.59 -10.11 2.78
N PRO A 122 4.41 -11.14 3.02
CA PRO A 122 5.30 -11.66 1.99
C PRO A 122 4.49 -12.09 0.77
N SER A 123 4.92 -11.65 -0.40
CA SER A 123 4.42 -12.18 -1.67
C SER A 123 4.96 -13.59 -1.89
N SER A 124 4.18 -14.46 -2.53
CA SER A 124 4.63 -15.81 -2.91
C SER A 124 5.90 -15.78 -3.76
N PHE A 125 6.19 -14.67 -4.45
CA PHE A 125 7.36 -14.47 -5.29
C PHE A 125 8.59 -13.86 -4.57
N SER A 126 8.45 -13.35 -3.34
CA SER A 126 9.62 -12.83 -2.60
C SER A 126 10.61 -13.92 -2.18
N SER A 127 10.23 -15.20 -2.25
CA SER A 127 11.12 -16.32 -1.95
C SER A 127 11.99 -16.77 -3.13
N SER A 128 11.75 -16.27 -4.36
CA SER A 128 12.42 -16.79 -5.59
C SER A 128 13.38 -15.81 -6.27
N LEU A 129 13.57 -14.59 -5.74
CA LEU A 129 14.53 -13.60 -6.26
C LEU A 129 15.76 -13.38 -5.36
N ALA A 130 16.04 -14.29 -4.42
CA ALA A 130 17.20 -14.23 -3.53
C ALA A 130 18.28 -15.30 -3.87
N GLU A 131 18.35 -15.76 -5.13
CA GLU A 131 19.44 -16.63 -5.64
C GLU A 131 20.38 -15.90 -6.61
#